data_AF-A0AAW0TBV9-F1
#
_entry.id   AF-A0AAW0TBV9-F1
#
_cell.length_a   1.000
_cell.length_b   1.000
_cell.length_c   1.000
_cell.angle_alpha   90.00
_cell.angle_beta   90.00
_cell.angle_gamma   90.00
#
_symmetry.space_group_name_H-M   'P 1'
#
loop_
_entity.id
_entity.type
_entity.pdbx_description
1 polymer ?
#
loop_
_entity_poly.entity_id
_entity_poly.type
_entity_poly.pdbx_seq_one_letter_code
_entity_poly.pdbx_strand_id
1 'polypeptide(L)'
;MAGEVIWPATGECVTLLTQGPCPLGQWVKLEKTTFKPVCEPQPCTLGGERGRGRGGRGRGGRGRGGRGGALILGRGAGVMVDGKCHHPADLPPTIQCPRNEKAVTNEHGEVECDCQPGFVYYDADNTCYEPYTRGPCLPGYVIRVEDSNANGRARCFPNECPQEGMVLMNASCHALTDSHAATADSSCYRIGEVGPCDAGRIIVDSSLAVPICLTTHTIFSDVVLGCPRGSRRDLFGRCRTVFEAFMSNVPRFSTRRPGGSSVCPPGEFFAGGTCLRIIG
;
A
#
# COMPACT_ATOMS: atom_id res chain seq x y z
N MET A 1 6.17 -1.26 -0.46
CA MET A 1 6.41 -2.50 -1.24
C MET A 1 5.34 -2.60 -2.32
N ALA A 2 5.73 -2.92 -3.56
CA ALA A 2 4.77 -3.25 -4.62
C ALA A 2 3.87 -4.41 -4.16
N GLY A 3 2.59 -4.43 -4.53
CA GLY A 3 1.72 -5.53 -4.12
C GLY A 3 2.19 -6.84 -4.75
N GLU A 4 2.79 -7.69 -3.94
CA GLU A 4 3.17 -9.04 -4.32
C GLU A 4 2.10 -10.03 -3.89
N VAL A 5 1.92 -11.07 -4.68
CA VAL A 5 0.94 -12.12 -4.42
C VAL A 5 1.61 -13.48 -4.63
N ILE A 6 1.26 -14.46 -3.80
CA ILE A 6 1.72 -15.83 -3.97
C ILE A 6 0.99 -16.45 -5.15
N TRP A 7 1.74 -16.90 -6.15
CA TRP A 7 1.17 -17.58 -7.30
C TRP A 7 0.77 -19.01 -6.94
N PRO A 8 -0.50 -19.41 -7.15
CA PRO A 8 -1.02 -20.67 -6.62
C PRO A 8 -0.38 -21.93 -7.23
N ALA A 9 0.15 -21.83 -8.46
CA ALA A 9 0.75 -22.99 -9.13
C ALA A 9 2.18 -23.29 -8.69
N THR A 10 2.97 -22.26 -8.34
CA THR A 10 4.41 -22.40 -8.03
C THR A 10 4.72 -22.10 -6.57
N GLY A 11 3.84 -21.39 -5.85
CA GLY A 11 4.10 -20.88 -4.51
C GLY A 11 5.05 -19.68 -4.48
N GLU A 12 5.44 -19.15 -5.65
CA GLU A 12 6.37 -18.02 -5.76
C GLU A 12 5.66 -16.69 -5.57
N CYS A 13 6.34 -15.71 -4.97
CA CYS A 13 5.86 -14.33 -4.93
C CYS A 13 6.02 -13.68 -6.32
N VAL A 14 4.93 -13.12 -6.83
CA VAL A 14 4.91 -12.42 -8.11
C VAL A 14 4.36 -11.01 -7.92
N THR A 15 4.95 -10.04 -8.62
CA THR A 15 4.53 -8.64 -8.52
C THR A 15 3.26 -8.39 -9.33
N LEU A 16 2.24 -7.79 -8.72
CA LEU A 16 1.04 -7.36 -9.41
C LEU A 16 1.36 -6.31 -10.49
N LEU A 17 0.50 -6.27 -11.52
CA LEU A 17 0.57 -5.38 -12.68
C LEU A 17 1.87 -5.52 -13.51
N THR A 18 2.57 -6.64 -13.33
CA THR A 18 3.69 -7.06 -14.17
C THR A 18 3.32 -8.30 -14.98
N GLN A 19 4.13 -8.68 -15.96
CA GLN A 19 3.89 -9.92 -16.72
C GLN A 19 3.90 -11.15 -15.80
N GLY A 20 4.86 -11.25 -14.88
CA GLY A 20 5.02 -12.41 -14.01
C GLY A 20 4.98 -13.75 -14.77
N PRO A 21 4.27 -14.77 -14.26
CA PRO A 21 4.11 -16.07 -14.91
C PRO A 21 3.11 -16.07 -16.08
N CYS A 22 2.53 -14.91 -16.43
CA CYS A 22 1.53 -14.82 -17.47
C CYS A 22 2.13 -14.78 -18.89
N PRO A 23 1.35 -15.22 -19.90
CA PRO A 23 1.68 -15.04 -21.31
C PRO A 23 2.02 -13.59 -21.68
N LEU A 24 2.79 -13.42 -22.75
CA LEU A 24 3.13 -12.10 -23.29
C LEU A 24 1.86 -11.29 -23.60
N GLY A 25 1.85 -10.02 -23.18
CA GLY A 25 0.71 -9.12 -23.33
C GLY A 25 -0.39 -9.31 -22.28
N GLN A 26 -0.17 -10.19 -21.29
CA GLN A 26 -0.97 -10.29 -20.08
C GLN A 26 -0.17 -9.81 -18.87
N TRP A 27 -0.89 -9.49 -17.80
CA TRP A 27 -0.33 -9.13 -16.50
C TRP A 27 -1.01 -9.90 -15.38
N VAL A 28 -0.35 -9.95 -14.22
CA VAL A 28 -0.93 -10.48 -12.99
C VAL A 28 -1.79 -9.40 -12.35
N LYS A 29 -3.08 -9.67 -12.13
CA LYS A 29 -3.97 -8.81 -11.34
C LYS A 29 -4.77 -9.65 -10.35
N LEU A 30 -5.39 -9.02 -9.35
CA LEU A 30 -6.35 -9.72 -8.48
C LEU A 30 -7.75 -9.70 -9.09
N GLU A 31 -8.44 -10.84 -9.01
CA GLU A 31 -9.86 -10.91 -9.32
C GLU A 31 -10.69 -10.15 -8.26
N LYS A 32 -11.71 -9.40 -8.69
CA LYS A 32 -12.48 -8.47 -7.83
C LYS A 32 -13.21 -9.13 -6.67
N THR A 33 -13.57 -10.40 -6.78
CA THR A 33 -14.40 -11.10 -5.80
C THR A 33 -13.60 -12.07 -4.95
N THR A 34 -12.75 -12.89 -5.58
CA THR A 34 -11.99 -13.93 -4.87
C THR A 34 -10.62 -13.46 -4.41
N PHE A 35 -10.15 -12.31 -4.88
CA PHE A 35 -8.80 -11.79 -4.67
C PHE A 35 -7.70 -12.78 -5.08
N LYS A 36 -8.03 -13.75 -5.95
CA LYS A 36 -7.05 -14.68 -6.49
C LYS A 36 -6.24 -13.97 -7.58
N PRO A 37 -4.93 -14.26 -7.67
CA PRO A 37 -4.13 -13.76 -8.78
C PRO A 37 -4.54 -14.47 -10.06
N VAL A 38 -4.81 -13.68 -11.10
CA VAL A 38 -5.22 -14.16 -12.43
C VAL A 38 -4.41 -13.47 -13.52
N CYS A 39 -4.24 -14.18 -14.65
CA CYS A 39 -3.63 -13.61 -15.85
C CYS A 39 -4.70 -12.94 -16.70
N GLU A 40 -4.49 -11.66 -16.98
CA GLU A 40 -5.46 -10.84 -17.71
C GLU A 40 -4.80 -10.03 -18.82
N PRO A 41 -5.46 -9.80 -19.96
CA PRO A 41 -4.91 -8.95 -21.01
C PRO A 41 -4.59 -7.55 -20.50
N GLN A 42 -3.41 -7.05 -20.87
CA GLN A 42 -3.00 -5.69 -20.54
C GLN A 42 -3.90 -4.67 -21.27
N PRO A 43 -4.35 -3.58 -20.61
CA PRO A 43 -5.16 -2.55 -21.26
C PRO A 43 -4.44 -1.86 -22.42
N CYS A 44 -3.15 -1.60 -22.24
CA CYS A 44 -2.29 -1.00 -23.25
C CYS A 44 -0.82 -1.37 -23.05
N THR A 45 0.00 -1.08 -24.06
CA THR A 45 1.45 -1.36 -24.06
C THR A 45 2.24 -0.05 -24.11
N LEU A 46 3.16 0.12 -23.17
CA LEU A 46 4.09 1.25 -23.13
C LEU A 46 5.02 1.21 -24.35
N GLY A 47 5.23 2.37 -24.97
CA GLY A 47 6.01 2.49 -26.20
C GLY A 47 5.32 1.94 -27.46
N GLY A 48 4.02 1.59 -27.38
CA GLY A 48 3.22 1.23 -28.55
C GLY A 48 2.28 2.37 -28.94
N GLU A 49 2.70 3.23 -29.86
CA GLU A 49 1.76 4.05 -30.63
C GLU A 49 0.79 3.10 -31.35
N ARG A 50 -0.37 2.82 -30.77
CA ARG A 50 -1.54 2.42 -31.57
C ARG A 50 -2.33 3.66 -31.88
N GLY A 51 -1.80 4.44 -32.82
CA GLY A 51 -2.62 5.33 -33.61
C GLY A 51 -3.67 4.48 -34.34
N ARG A 52 -4.88 4.39 -33.81
CA ARG A 52 -6.06 4.07 -34.63
C ARG A 52 -6.42 5.31 -35.44
N GLY A 53 -5.63 5.58 -36.46
CA GLY A 53 -5.97 6.50 -37.55
C GLY A 53 -6.35 5.69 -38.78
N ARG A 54 -7.63 5.70 -39.16
CA ARG A 54 -8.10 5.20 -40.46
C ARG A 54 -7.46 6.04 -41.58
N GLY A 55 -6.89 5.36 -42.59
CA GLY A 55 -6.79 5.85 -43.96
C GLY A 55 -5.46 6.51 -44.36
N GLY A 56 -4.80 5.96 -45.38
CA GLY A 56 -3.74 6.66 -46.11
C GLY A 56 -2.76 5.72 -46.83
N ARG A 57 -2.99 5.46 -48.11
CA ARG A 57 -2.01 4.84 -49.02
C ARG A 57 -0.81 5.78 -49.16
N GLY A 58 0.41 5.29 -48.99
CA GLY A 58 1.64 6.06 -49.23
C GLY A 58 2.82 5.15 -49.54
N ARG A 59 3.49 5.42 -50.67
CA ARG A 59 4.53 4.59 -51.31
C ARG A 59 5.91 4.74 -50.66
N GLY A 60 6.67 3.64 -50.67
CA GLY A 60 8.07 3.58 -51.12
C GLY A 60 9.16 4.33 -50.34
N GLY A 61 10.04 3.57 -49.67
CA GLY A 61 11.36 4.05 -49.23
C GLY A 61 12.26 2.91 -48.76
N ARG A 62 13.27 2.55 -49.56
CA ARG A 62 14.33 1.59 -49.19
C ARG A 62 15.35 2.31 -48.30
N GLY A 63 15.53 1.84 -47.07
CA GLY A 63 16.56 2.31 -46.14
C GLY A 63 17.34 1.12 -45.56
N ARG A 64 18.67 1.21 -45.64
CA ARG A 64 19.67 0.15 -45.38
C ARG A 64 19.74 -0.30 -43.92
N GLY A 65 20.13 -1.56 -43.75
CA GLY A 65 20.29 -2.23 -42.46
C GLY A 65 21.38 -1.64 -41.57
N GLY A 66 21.03 -1.46 -40.30
CA GLY A 66 21.95 -1.40 -39.16
C GLY A 66 21.58 -2.53 -38.21
N ARG A 67 22.50 -3.49 -38.03
CA ARG A 67 22.42 -4.52 -36.97
C ARG A 67 22.82 -3.86 -35.66
N GLY A 68 21.92 -3.08 -35.08
CA GLY A 68 21.94 -2.77 -33.65
C GLY A 68 21.07 -3.81 -32.96
N GLY A 69 21.69 -4.71 -32.20
CA GLY A 69 20.95 -5.60 -31.30
C GLY A 69 20.27 -4.74 -30.24
N ALA A 70 19.03 -4.32 -30.53
CA ALA A 70 18.15 -3.79 -29.51
C ALA A 70 17.90 -4.94 -28.54
N LEU A 71 18.42 -4.82 -27.31
CA LEU A 71 17.84 -5.54 -26.19
C LEU A 71 16.33 -5.33 -26.29
N ILE A 72 15.57 -6.43 -26.36
CA ILE A 72 14.12 -6.41 -26.17
C ILE A 72 13.90 -6.00 -24.71
N LEU A 73 14.03 -4.71 -24.40
CA LEU A 73 13.44 -4.15 -23.19
C LEU A 73 11.93 -4.30 -23.41
N GLY A 74 11.33 -5.23 -22.68
CA GLY A 74 9.94 -5.63 -22.85
C GLY A 74 9.03 -4.41 -22.95
N ARG A 75 8.12 -4.42 -23.92
CA ARG A 75 7.02 -3.45 -24.00
C ARG A 75 6.27 -3.53 -22.67
N GLY A 76 6.49 -2.55 -21.80
CA GLY A 76 5.93 -2.57 -20.46
C GLY A 76 4.40 -2.54 -20.50
N ALA A 77 3.75 -3.22 -19.56
CA ALA A 77 2.31 -3.12 -19.37
C ALA A 77 1.96 -1.70 -18.91
N GLY A 78 0.82 -1.18 -19.35
CA GLY A 78 0.35 0.12 -18.89
C GLY A 78 -1.16 0.18 -18.68
N VAL A 79 -1.56 1.20 -17.93
CA VAL A 79 -2.95 1.59 -17.72
C VAL A 79 -3.34 2.72 -18.67
N MET A 80 -4.61 2.72 -19.09
CA MET A 80 -5.13 3.73 -19.99
C MET A 80 -5.73 4.89 -19.20
N VAL A 81 -5.20 6.09 -19.38
CA VAL A 81 -5.70 7.34 -18.79
C VAL A 81 -5.84 8.36 -19.92
N ASP A 82 -7.04 8.92 -20.10
CA ASP A 82 -7.34 9.93 -21.13
C ASP A 82 -6.85 9.54 -22.55
N GLY A 83 -7.02 8.25 -22.89
CA GLY A 83 -6.61 7.70 -24.19
C GLY A 83 -5.11 7.49 -24.38
N LYS A 84 -4.29 7.71 -23.35
CA LYS A 84 -2.85 7.48 -23.34
C LYS A 84 -2.48 6.33 -22.40
N CYS A 85 -1.39 5.64 -22.73
CA CYS A 85 -0.87 4.54 -21.93
C CYS A 85 0.16 5.09 -20.93
N HIS A 86 -0.05 4.81 -19.64
CA HIS A 86 0.82 5.23 -18.54
C HIS A 86 1.34 4.00 -17.79
N HIS A 87 2.56 4.11 -17.26
CA HIS A 87 3.11 3.05 -16.42
C HIS A 87 2.35 3.03 -15.09
N PRO A 88 2.00 1.86 -14.51
CA PRO A 88 1.18 1.80 -13.30
C PRO A 88 1.77 2.55 -12.09
N ALA A 89 3.10 2.70 -12.04
CA ALA A 89 3.80 3.47 -11.01
C ALA A 89 3.90 4.97 -11.33
N ASP A 90 3.68 5.38 -12.58
CA ASP A 90 3.94 6.74 -13.09
C ASP A 90 2.70 7.30 -13.78
N LEU A 91 1.69 7.60 -12.96
CA LEU A 91 0.46 8.24 -13.38
C LEU A 91 0.67 9.75 -13.57
N PRO A 92 0.00 10.37 -14.56
CA PRO A 92 0.17 11.79 -14.82
C PRO A 92 -0.45 12.64 -13.71
N PRO A 93 0.17 13.76 -13.32
CA PRO A 93 -0.34 14.65 -12.28
C PRO A 93 -1.63 15.40 -12.69
N THR A 94 -2.06 15.24 -13.95
CA THR A 94 -3.31 15.80 -14.48
C THR A 94 -4.55 15.10 -13.94
N ILE A 95 -4.41 13.89 -13.37
CA ILE A 95 -5.53 13.20 -12.72
C ILE A 95 -5.90 13.98 -11.46
N GLN A 96 -7.09 14.57 -11.47
CA GLN A 96 -7.60 15.36 -10.36
C GLN A 96 -8.10 14.43 -9.24
N CYS A 97 -7.38 14.43 -8.13
CA CYS A 97 -7.79 13.78 -6.90
C CYS A 97 -8.21 14.81 -5.83
N PRO A 98 -9.03 14.40 -4.86
CA PRO A 98 -9.34 15.21 -3.68
C PRO A 98 -8.08 15.67 -2.92
N ARG A 99 -8.25 16.60 -1.97
CA ARG A 99 -7.14 17.07 -1.12
C ARG A 99 -6.49 15.89 -0.39
N ASN A 100 -5.17 15.94 -0.29
CA ASN A 100 -4.33 14.94 0.40
C ASN A 100 -4.40 13.53 -0.21
N GLU A 101 -4.85 13.44 -1.47
CA GLU A 101 -4.87 12.21 -2.25
C GLU A 101 -4.00 12.33 -3.50
N LYS A 102 -3.60 11.19 -4.05
CA LYS A 102 -2.89 11.06 -5.33
C LYS A 102 -3.48 9.93 -6.14
N ALA A 103 -3.34 10.02 -7.45
CA ALA A 103 -3.72 8.94 -8.35
C ALA A 103 -2.76 7.76 -8.20
N VAL A 104 -3.32 6.57 -8.12
CA VAL A 104 -2.62 5.28 -7.95
C VAL A 104 -3.33 4.21 -8.78
N THR A 105 -2.60 3.17 -9.16
CA THR A 105 -3.18 2.01 -9.86
C THR A 105 -3.44 0.91 -8.84
N ASN A 106 -4.64 0.35 -8.77
CA ASN A 106 -4.99 -0.67 -7.78
C ASN A 106 -4.64 -2.10 -8.19
N GLU A 107 -4.88 -3.08 -7.32
CA GLU A 107 -4.62 -4.51 -7.58
C GLU A 107 -5.39 -5.08 -8.78
N HIS A 108 -6.43 -4.39 -9.24
CA HIS A 108 -7.23 -4.74 -10.41
C HIS A 108 -6.75 -4.07 -11.70
N GLY A 109 -5.73 -3.22 -11.62
CA GLY A 109 -5.19 -2.47 -12.75
C GLY A 109 -6.03 -1.25 -13.13
N GLU A 110 -6.83 -0.73 -12.20
CA GLU A 110 -7.67 0.45 -12.38
C GLU A 110 -7.04 1.65 -11.69
N VAL A 111 -7.24 2.84 -12.25
CA VAL A 111 -6.72 4.08 -11.65
C VAL A 111 -7.75 4.66 -10.70
N GLU A 112 -7.31 4.98 -9.48
CA GLU A 112 -8.12 5.59 -8.44
C GLU A 112 -7.33 6.58 -7.60
N CYS A 113 -8.04 7.36 -6.78
CA CYS A 113 -7.42 8.28 -5.84
C CYS A 113 -7.29 7.60 -4.48
N ASP A 114 -6.12 7.73 -3.88
CA ASP A 114 -5.84 7.22 -2.55
C ASP A 114 -5.00 8.23 -1.76
N CYS A 115 -4.97 8.08 -0.44
CA CYS A 115 -4.14 8.86 0.45
C CYS A 115 -2.71 9.00 -0.07
N GLN A 116 -2.20 10.24 -0.03
CA GLN A 116 -0.78 10.49 -0.26
C GLN A 116 0.07 9.71 0.76
N PRO A 117 1.30 9.30 0.40
CA PRO A 117 2.18 8.59 1.32
C PRO A 117 2.34 9.37 2.62
N GLY A 118 2.21 8.70 3.76
CA GLY A 118 2.29 9.32 5.09
C GLY A 118 1.00 9.97 5.58
N PHE A 119 -0.07 10.03 4.78
CA PHE A 119 -1.38 10.52 5.23
C PHE A 119 -2.29 9.37 5.68
N VAL A 120 -3.15 9.66 6.66
CA VAL A 120 -4.06 8.70 7.27
C VAL A 120 -5.51 9.01 6.88
N TYR A 121 -6.29 7.95 6.66
CA TYR A 121 -7.69 8.08 6.28
C TYR A 121 -8.60 8.26 7.50
N TYR A 122 -9.49 9.23 7.42
CA TYR A 122 -10.59 9.39 8.36
C TYR A 122 -11.91 9.04 7.68
N ASP A 123 -12.59 8.02 8.20
CA ASP A 123 -13.77 7.45 7.55
C ASP A 123 -15.04 8.25 7.81
N ALA A 124 -15.09 9.06 8.88
CA ALA A 124 -16.28 9.84 9.21
C ALA A 124 -16.61 10.92 8.17
N ASP A 125 -15.61 11.45 7.46
CA ASP A 125 -15.77 12.44 6.39
C ASP A 125 -15.13 12.03 5.06
N ASN A 126 -14.64 10.79 4.96
CA ASN A 126 -13.95 10.23 3.81
C ASN A 126 -12.75 11.07 3.33
N THR A 127 -12.03 11.75 4.24
CA THR A 127 -10.89 12.62 3.91
C THR A 127 -9.57 12.06 4.42
N CYS A 128 -8.48 12.43 3.76
CA CYS A 128 -7.13 12.09 4.19
C CYS A 128 -6.50 13.24 5.00
N TYR A 129 -5.82 12.92 6.11
CA TYR A 129 -5.21 13.89 7.01
C TYR A 129 -3.76 13.54 7.30
N GLU A 130 -2.96 14.57 7.56
CA GLU A 130 -1.60 14.40 8.06
C GLU A 130 -1.66 13.93 9.51
N PRO A 131 -1.05 12.79 9.86
CA PRO A 131 -1.05 12.28 11.23
C PRO A 131 -0.32 13.24 12.18
N TYR A 132 -0.68 13.21 13.46
CA TYR A 132 -0.16 14.09 14.53
C TYR A 132 -0.45 15.60 14.33
N THR A 133 -1.36 15.92 13.41
CA THR A 133 -1.99 17.24 13.29
C THR A 133 -3.41 17.20 13.85
N ARG A 134 -4.06 18.34 14.07
CA ARG A 134 -5.46 18.34 14.54
C ARG A 134 -6.42 17.70 13.55
N GLY A 135 -6.21 17.89 12.25
CA GLY A 135 -7.14 17.41 11.22
C GLY A 135 -8.61 17.79 11.52
N PRO A 136 -9.55 16.83 11.55
CA PRO A 136 -10.96 17.06 11.88
C PRO A 136 -11.24 17.07 13.39
N CYS A 137 -10.23 16.85 14.23
CA CYS A 137 -10.39 16.70 15.67
C CYS A 137 -10.66 18.03 16.38
N LEU A 138 -11.19 17.91 17.61
CA LEU A 138 -11.38 19.04 18.51
C LEU A 138 -10.02 19.64 18.93
N PRO A 139 -9.99 20.92 19.36
CA PRO A 139 -8.78 21.50 19.93
C PRO A 139 -8.21 20.64 21.07
N GLY A 140 -6.88 20.44 21.07
CA GLY A 140 -6.20 19.56 22.02
C GLY A 140 -6.22 18.08 21.64
N TYR A 141 -6.72 17.73 20.46
CA TYR A 141 -6.67 16.37 19.91
C TYR A 141 -5.93 16.36 18.57
N VAL A 142 -5.29 15.24 18.27
CA VAL A 142 -4.60 14.97 17.00
C VAL A 142 -5.15 13.71 16.35
N ILE A 143 -5.09 13.65 15.03
CA ILE A 143 -5.44 12.46 14.27
C ILE A 143 -4.23 11.53 14.13
N ARG A 144 -4.36 10.26 14.49
CA ARG A 144 -3.33 9.23 14.28
C ARG A 144 -3.95 7.84 14.17
N VAL A 145 -3.15 6.86 13.75
CA VAL A 145 -3.55 5.45 13.76
C VAL A 145 -3.40 4.89 15.17
N GLU A 146 -4.33 4.02 15.55
CA GLU A 146 -4.32 3.29 16.82
C GLU A 146 -3.32 2.12 16.75
N ASP A 147 -2.35 2.03 17.67
CA ASP A 147 -1.27 1.02 17.61
C ASP A 147 -1.77 -0.42 17.69
N SER A 148 -2.85 -0.63 18.44
CA SER A 148 -3.45 -1.95 18.68
C SER A 148 -4.40 -2.37 17.54
N ASN A 149 -4.64 -1.48 16.58
CA ASN A 149 -5.63 -1.70 15.55
C ASN A 149 -4.97 -2.24 14.27
N ALA A 150 -5.08 -3.56 14.08
CA ALA A 150 -4.64 -4.23 12.86
C ALA A 150 -5.30 -3.68 11.58
N ASN A 151 -6.42 -2.96 11.72
CA ASN A 151 -7.11 -2.33 10.59
C ASN A 151 -6.58 -0.92 10.30
N GLY A 152 -5.62 -0.34 11.04
CA GLY A 152 -4.96 0.91 10.67
C GLY A 152 -5.90 2.13 10.49
N ARG A 153 -7.02 2.20 11.21
CA ARG A 153 -8.02 3.29 11.10
C ARG A 153 -7.59 4.49 11.93
N ALA A 154 -7.66 5.69 11.34
CA ALA A 154 -7.33 6.92 12.06
C ALA A 154 -8.47 7.34 12.99
N ARG A 155 -8.10 7.81 14.18
CA ARG A 155 -9.02 8.37 15.17
C ARG A 155 -8.39 9.60 15.82
N CYS A 156 -9.22 10.36 16.53
CA CYS A 156 -8.78 11.48 17.32
C CYS A 156 -8.31 11.02 18.69
N PHE A 157 -7.08 11.38 19.05
CA PHE A 157 -6.47 11.11 20.35
C PHE A 157 -6.10 12.42 21.03
N PRO A 158 -6.16 12.50 22.37
CA PRO A 158 -5.65 13.66 23.08
C PRO A 158 -4.20 13.94 22.66
N ASN A 159 -3.85 15.19 22.41
CA ASN A 159 -2.48 15.56 22.12
C ASN A 159 -1.66 15.50 23.41
N GLU A 160 -0.68 14.61 23.45
CA GLU A 160 0.23 14.44 24.58
C GLU A 160 1.30 15.55 24.62
N CYS A 161 1.39 16.37 23.55
CA CYS A 161 2.34 17.47 23.41
C CYS A 161 1.66 18.86 23.40
N PRO A 162 2.40 19.93 23.75
CA PRO A 162 1.82 21.27 23.84
C PRO A 162 1.38 21.88 22.51
N GLN A 163 1.90 21.40 21.38
CA GLN A 163 1.63 21.93 20.05
C GLN A 163 1.33 20.78 19.06
N GLU A 164 0.59 21.09 18.00
CA GLU A 164 0.39 20.18 16.86
C GLU A 164 1.72 19.96 16.11
N GLY A 165 1.85 18.81 15.44
CA GLY A 165 3.08 18.44 14.71
C GLY A 165 4.24 18.08 15.64
N MET A 166 3.97 17.83 16.92
CA MET A 166 4.90 17.27 17.89
C MET A 166 4.50 15.84 18.24
N VAL A 167 5.50 15.02 18.55
CA VAL A 167 5.34 13.64 18.98
C VAL A 167 6.06 13.39 20.29
N LEU A 168 5.43 12.63 21.18
CA LEU A 168 6.05 12.20 22.42
C LEU A 168 6.94 10.99 22.14
N MET A 169 8.22 11.11 22.42
CA MET A 169 9.19 10.03 22.21
C MET A 169 10.14 9.93 23.41
N ASN A 170 10.67 8.74 23.66
CA ASN A 170 11.75 8.55 24.62
C ASN A 170 13.13 8.85 24.01
N ALA A 171 14.19 8.83 24.83
CA ALA A 171 15.55 9.10 24.39
C ALA A 171 16.10 8.09 23.36
N SER A 172 15.47 6.91 23.26
CA SER A 172 15.83 5.84 22.32
C SER A 172 14.98 5.86 21.04
N CYS A 173 14.27 6.96 20.73
CA CYS A 173 13.39 7.08 19.56
C CYS A 173 12.24 6.04 19.53
N HIS A 174 11.69 5.67 20.67
CA HIS A 174 10.41 4.96 20.68
C HIS A 174 9.28 5.99 20.81
N ALA A 175 8.37 5.97 19.83
CA ALA A 175 7.12 6.68 19.90
C ALA A 175 6.31 6.17 21.10
N LEU A 176 5.83 7.08 21.93
CA LEU A 176 5.02 6.75 23.10
C LEU A 176 3.58 7.13 22.80
N THR A 177 2.82 6.13 22.42
CA THR A 177 1.42 6.18 21.98
C THR A 177 0.55 5.34 22.93
N ASP A 178 -0.67 4.96 22.54
CA ASP A 178 -1.75 4.42 23.40
C ASP A 178 -1.35 3.32 24.38
N SER A 179 -0.34 2.52 24.04
CA SER A 179 0.11 1.38 24.83
C SER A 179 1.30 1.68 25.75
N HIS A 180 1.94 2.85 25.64
CA HIS A 180 3.18 3.18 26.34
C HIS A 180 3.04 4.54 27.03
N ALA A 181 2.98 4.52 28.37
CA ALA A 181 2.89 5.74 29.16
C ALA A 181 4.18 6.57 29.06
N ALA A 182 4.05 7.89 29.20
CA ALA A 182 5.18 8.79 29.35
C ALA A 182 6.11 8.31 30.48
N THR A 183 7.37 8.08 30.14
CA THR A 183 8.46 7.73 31.03
C THR A 183 9.25 8.97 31.43
N ALA A 184 10.13 8.86 32.43
CA ALA A 184 10.94 9.99 32.91
C ALA A 184 11.86 10.60 31.83
N ASP A 185 12.20 9.84 30.79
CA ASP A 185 13.03 10.24 29.65
C ASP A 185 12.21 10.62 28.39
N SER A 186 10.88 10.72 28.53
CA SER A 186 10.02 11.14 27.43
C SER A 186 10.09 12.65 27.21
N SER A 187 10.09 13.07 25.94
CA SER A 187 10.02 14.49 25.57
C SER A 187 9.26 14.67 24.26
N CYS A 188 8.70 15.87 24.09
CA CYS A 188 8.01 16.25 22.87
C CYS A 188 9.00 16.79 21.84
N TYR A 189 8.96 16.24 20.64
CA TYR A 189 9.83 16.64 19.54
C TYR A 189 9.00 16.98 18.31
N ARG A 190 9.44 17.99 17.55
CA ARG A 190 8.76 18.38 16.32
C ARG A 190 9.11 17.41 15.18
N ILE A 191 8.09 16.98 14.43
CA ILE A 191 8.29 16.18 13.22
C ILE A 191 9.13 16.99 12.22
N GLY A 192 10.13 16.36 11.61
CA GLY A 192 11.07 16.98 10.69
C GLY A 192 12.35 17.54 11.33
N GLU A 193 12.42 17.61 12.66
CA GLU A 193 13.62 18.00 13.40
C GLU A 193 14.44 16.76 13.84
N VAL A 194 15.66 16.99 14.33
CA VAL A 194 16.57 15.92 14.78
C VAL A 194 15.95 15.12 15.93
N GLY A 195 15.32 15.79 16.90
CA GLY A 195 14.71 15.10 18.04
C GLY A 195 15.67 14.21 18.82
N PRO A 196 15.25 13.01 19.28
CA PRO A 196 16.11 12.06 19.98
C PRO A 196 16.96 11.22 19.00
N CYS A 197 17.02 11.56 17.71
CA CYS A 197 17.77 10.78 16.73
C CYS A 197 19.28 10.96 16.90
N ASP A 198 20.02 9.85 16.99
CA ASP A 198 21.49 9.87 16.93
C ASP A 198 22.01 10.45 15.60
N ALA A 199 21.27 10.20 14.52
CA ALA A 199 21.48 10.79 13.21
C ALA A 199 20.14 10.89 12.45
N GLY A 200 20.02 11.90 11.58
CA GLY A 200 18.83 12.11 10.77
C GLY A 200 17.78 12.98 11.45
N ARG A 201 16.51 12.71 11.15
CA ARG A 201 15.37 13.49 11.65
C ARG A 201 14.14 12.62 11.88
N ILE A 202 13.23 13.11 12.70
CA ILE A 202 11.92 12.50 12.89
C ILE A 202 11.12 12.63 11.60
N ILE A 203 10.62 11.51 11.10
CA ILE A 203 9.61 11.48 10.03
C ILE A 203 8.45 10.60 10.47
N VAL A 204 7.31 10.73 9.80
CA VAL A 204 6.25 9.73 9.91
C VAL A 204 6.49 8.67 8.85
N ASP A 205 6.61 7.41 9.26
CA ASP A 205 6.77 6.30 8.33
C ASP A 205 5.54 6.21 7.42
N SER A 206 5.75 6.19 6.10
CA SER A 206 4.64 6.19 5.15
C SER A 206 3.85 4.88 5.09
N SER A 207 4.45 3.79 5.59
CA SER A 207 3.78 2.50 5.72
C SER A 207 3.05 2.47 7.06
N LEU A 208 3.75 2.71 8.17
CA LEU A 208 3.25 2.51 9.53
C LEU A 208 2.53 3.72 10.14
N ALA A 209 2.58 4.90 9.52
CA ALA A 209 2.00 6.14 10.03
C ALA A 209 2.42 6.50 11.48
N VAL A 210 3.59 6.03 11.92
CA VAL A 210 4.20 6.28 13.24
C VAL A 210 5.52 7.05 13.09
N PRO A 211 5.94 7.83 14.09
CA PRO A 211 7.17 8.60 14.01
C PRO A 211 8.39 7.68 14.21
N ILE A 212 9.37 7.84 13.33
CA ILE A 212 10.65 7.12 13.35
C ILE A 212 11.81 8.07 13.08
N CYS A 213 13.01 7.72 13.54
CA CYS A 213 14.24 8.38 13.11
C CYS A 213 14.70 7.83 11.77
N LEU A 214 14.69 8.67 10.74
CA LEU A 214 15.22 8.29 9.43
C LEU A 214 16.65 8.81 9.27
N THR A 215 17.62 7.89 9.27
CA THR A 215 19.06 8.18 9.17
C THR A 215 19.55 8.40 7.75
N THR A 216 18.79 7.99 6.72
CA THR A 216 19.09 8.23 5.30
C THR A 216 17.81 8.54 4.55
N HIS A 217 17.83 9.48 3.59
CA HIS A 217 16.68 9.76 2.73
C HIS A 217 16.40 8.56 1.79
N THR A 218 15.89 7.45 2.32
CA THR A 218 15.24 6.45 1.47
C THR A 218 13.93 7.05 1.03
N ILE A 219 13.96 7.67 -0.16
CA ILE A 219 12.74 7.91 -0.94
C ILE A 219 12.21 6.52 -1.26
N PHE A 220 11.32 5.99 -0.42
CA PHE A 220 10.52 4.83 -0.80
C PHE A 220 9.57 5.29 -1.91
N SER A 221 10.10 5.34 -3.13
CA SER A 221 9.28 5.37 -4.33
C SER A 221 8.82 3.94 -4.59
N ASP A 222 7.95 3.45 -3.72
CA ASP A 222 7.32 2.17 -3.92
C ASP A 222 6.16 2.32 -4.90
N VAL A 223 5.97 1.32 -5.76
CA VAL A 223 4.75 1.20 -6.56
C VAL A 223 3.59 1.05 -5.59
N VAL A 224 2.92 2.16 -5.33
CA VAL A 224 1.82 2.25 -4.38
C VAL A 224 0.55 1.77 -5.09
N LEU A 225 0.14 0.52 -4.84
CA LEU A 225 -1.13 0.02 -5.37
C LEU A 225 -2.30 0.67 -4.64
N GLY A 226 -3.22 1.31 -5.36
CA GLY A 226 -4.43 1.93 -4.80
C GLY A 226 -5.35 0.95 -4.10
N CYS A 227 -6.22 1.48 -3.24
CA CYS A 227 -7.30 0.71 -2.62
C CYS A 227 -8.70 1.09 -3.12
N PRO A 228 -9.60 0.09 -3.27
CA PRO A 228 -10.94 0.31 -3.80
C PRO A 228 -11.67 1.46 -3.11
N ARG A 229 -12.51 2.19 -3.84
CA ARG A 229 -13.34 3.27 -3.27
C ARG A 229 -14.00 2.87 -1.94
N GLY A 230 -13.79 3.70 -0.91
CA GLY A 230 -14.25 3.45 0.47
C GLY A 230 -13.25 2.69 1.35
N SER A 231 -12.08 2.36 0.81
CA SER A 231 -10.98 1.64 1.44
C SER A 231 -9.70 2.41 1.26
N ARG A 232 -8.79 2.38 2.23
CA ARG A 232 -7.40 2.85 2.04
C ARG A 232 -6.43 1.90 2.73
N ARG A 233 -5.15 1.99 2.38
CA ARG A 233 -4.13 1.06 2.90
C ARG A 233 -4.04 1.12 4.42
N ASP A 234 -3.91 -0.05 5.03
CA ASP A 234 -3.43 -0.20 6.40
C ASP A 234 -1.90 -0.05 6.45
N LEU A 235 -1.35 -0.30 7.64
CA LEU A 235 0.08 -0.14 7.89
C LEU A 235 0.98 -1.13 7.13
N PHE A 236 0.37 -2.17 6.56
CA PHE A 236 1.02 -3.24 5.80
C PHE A 236 0.78 -3.10 4.29
N GLY A 237 0.22 -1.97 3.86
CA GLY A 237 -0.08 -1.70 2.46
C GLY A 237 -1.31 -2.44 1.92
N ARG A 238 -2.17 -3.00 2.78
CA ARG A 238 -3.36 -3.78 2.40
C ARG A 238 -4.62 -2.93 2.43
N CYS A 239 -5.53 -3.16 1.51
CA CYS A 239 -6.80 -2.43 1.45
C CYS A 239 -7.79 -2.89 2.53
N ARG A 240 -8.24 -1.97 3.38
CA ARG A 240 -9.01 -2.28 4.60
C ARG A 240 -10.39 -2.91 4.37
N THR A 241 -11.18 -2.42 3.44
CA THR A 241 -12.46 -3.06 3.06
C THR A 241 -12.26 -4.44 2.45
N VAL A 242 -11.11 -4.68 1.80
CA VAL A 242 -10.74 -6.00 1.30
C VAL A 242 -10.45 -6.94 2.46
N PHE A 243 -9.82 -6.47 3.54
CA PHE A 243 -9.62 -7.28 4.74
C PHE A 243 -10.93 -7.55 5.49
N GLU A 244 -11.84 -6.58 5.63
CA GLU A 244 -13.13 -6.84 6.30
C GLU A 244 -14.03 -7.78 5.48
N ALA A 245 -14.08 -7.61 4.15
CA ALA A 245 -14.78 -8.54 3.25
C ALA A 245 -14.10 -9.91 3.21
N PHE A 246 -12.77 -9.96 3.18
CA PHE A 246 -12.00 -11.21 3.26
C PHE A 246 -12.26 -11.90 4.60
N MET A 247 -12.08 -11.24 5.74
CA MET A 247 -12.34 -11.76 7.09
C MET A 247 -13.80 -12.18 7.30
N SER A 248 -14.75 -11.53 6.63
CA SER A 248 -16.16 -11.98 6.64
C SER A 248 -16.39 -13.28 5.88
N ASN A 249 -15.49 -13.61 4.93
CA ASN A 249 -15.45 -14.86 4.17
C ASN A 249 -14.39 -15.85 4.68
N VAL A 250 -13.55 -15.45 5.65
CA VAL A 250 -12.61 -16.34 6.33
C VAL A 250 -13.43 -17.16 7.33
N PRO A 251 -13.34 -18.50 7.30
CA PRO A 251 -14.03 -19.33 8.28
C PRO A 251 -13.62 -18.91 9.70
N ARG A 252 -14.55 -18.88 10.66
CA ARG A 252 -14.16 -18.62 12.05
C ARG A 252 -13.27 -19.77 12.52
N PHE A 253 -12.29 -19.51 13.37
CA PHE A 253 -11.44 -20.56 13.92
C PHE A 253 -11.52 -20.60 15.45
N SER A 254 -11.64 -21.80 16.02
CA SER A 254 -11.43 -22.06 17.44
C SER A 254 -9.95 -22.38 17.63
N THR A 255 -9.32 -21.82 18.66
CA THR A 255 -7.92 -22.12 18.99
C THR A 255 -7.83 -23.00 20.24
N ARG A 256 -6.84 -23.90 20.28
CA ARG A 256 -6.52 -24.73 21.45
C ARG A 256 -5.02 -24.91 21.57
N ARG A 257 -4.47 -24.85 22.80
CA ARG A 257 -3.07 -25.19 23.06
C ARG A 257 -2.87 -26.71 22.92
N PRO A 258 -1.82 -27.18 22.22
CA PRO A 258 -1.53 -28.60 22.14
C PRO A 258 -1.23 -29.14 23.55
N GLY A 259 -1.95 -30.18 23.97
CA GLY A 259 -1.74 -30.82 25.27
C GLY A 259 -0.45 -31.64 25.25
N GLY A 260 0.69 -31.03 25.55
CA GLY A 260 2.00 -31.68 25.73
C GLY A 260 2.62 -32.36 24.50
N SER A 261 1.83 -32.65 23.47
CA SER A 261 2.24 -33.20 22.18
C SER A 261 2.13 -32.10 21.12
N SER A 262 3.14 -31.96 20.26
CA SER A 262 3.13 -31.04 19.10
C SER A 262 2.15 -31.46 17.98
N VAL A 263 1.26 -32.40 18.27
CA VAL A 263 0.29 -32.95 17.32
C VAL A 263 -1.11 -32.49 17.70
N CYS A 264 -1.79 -31.88 16.74
CA CYS A 264 -3.18 -31.44 16.91
C CYS A 264 -4.17 -32.62 16.86
N PRO A 265 -5.30 -32.53 17.57
CA PRO A 265 -6.39 -33.49 17.46
C PRO A 265 -6.91 -33.62 16.01
N PRO A 266 -7.49 -34.78 15.63
CA PRO A 266 -8.12 -34.96 14.32
C PRO A 266 -9.18 -33.90 14.05
N GLY A 267 -9.10 -33.24 12.89
CA GLY A 267 -10.00 -32.14 12.50
C GLY A 267 -9.49 -30.74 12.84
N GLU A 268 -8.27 -30.63 13.40
CA GLU A 268 -7.58 -29.36 13.66
C GLU A 268 -6.25 -29.30 12.91
N PHE A 269 -5.78 -28.10 12.57
CA PHE A 269 -4.47 -27.90 11.93
C PHE A 269 -3.58 -27.00 12.80
N PHE A 270 -2.28 -27.24 12.78
CA PHE A 270 -1.32 -26.50 13.60
C PHE A 270 -0.90 -25.22 12.89
N ALA A 271 -1.12 -24.05 13.51
CA ALA A 271 -0.63 -22.77 13.03
C ALA A 271 -0.27 -21.86 14.22
N GLY A 272 0.90 -21.21 14.14
CA GLY A 272 1.34 -20.23 15.14
C GLY A 272 1.47 -20.77 16.57
N GLY A 273 1.77 -22.05 16.76
CA GLY A 273 1.91 -22.64 18.10
C GLY A 273 0.58 -23.14 18.72
N THR A 274 -0.52 -23.08 17.98
CA THR A 274 -1.84 -23.51 18.44
C THR A 274 -2.53 -24.41 17.41
N CYS A 275 -3.43 -25.26 17.89
CA CYS A 275 -4.33 -26.02 17.04
C CYS A 275 -5.55 -25.18 16.70
N LEU A 276 -5.85 -25.07 15.41
CA LEU A 276 -6.95 -24.30 14.85
C LEU A 276 -8.02 -25.25 14.30
N ARG A 277 -9.29 -24.98 14.63
CA ARG A 277 -10.46 -25.69 14.09
C ARG A 277 -11.38 -24.72 13.38
N ILE A 278 -11.75 -25.00 12.14
CA ILE A 278 -12.79 -24.22 11.44
C ILE A 278 -14.12 -24.38 12.19
N ILE A 279 -14.75 -23.26 12.54
CA ILE A 279 -16.10 -23.15 13.06
C ILE A 279 -16.93 -22.40 12.02
N GLY A 280 -18.09 -22.96 11.67
CA GLY A 280 -19.11 -22.25 10.90
C GLY A 280 -19.77 -21.13 11.70
#